data_AF-A0A4D6KTE7-F1
#
_entry.id   AF-A0A4D6KTE7-F1
#
_cell.length_a   1.000
_cell.length_b   1.000
_cell.length_c   1.000
_cell.angle_alpha   90.00
_cell.angle_beta   90.00
_cell.angle_gamma   90.00
#
_symmetry.space_group_name_H-M   'P 1'
#
loop_
_entity.id
_entity.type
_entity.pdbx_description
1 polymer ?
#
loop_
_entity_poly.entity_id
_entity_poly.type
_entity_poly.pdbx_seq_one_letter_code
_entity_poly.pdbx_strand_id
1 'polypeptide(L)'
;MSEKRNIRDKKRRLLAAKYELRRKLYKAFCKDSDLPSDMRDKLRYKLSKLPRNSSFARVRNQCISTGRPRSVYEFFRISRIVFRVFFFSILLCMLKNGMYSLVSDFDLDTILAGLIPFASCMDMDDVGASSQSSVNPTEPPAPDLSHTLLDDNTRRAELDERAGFHFVGLSEEKKDKVLLAQVQVERAIEKALLSDGYSRDELSQESKRDEIRGFLFYDPSPWPISGSLGALATTVAGMMYMHSFQGGATLLNLGLIFILYTMFVWWRDVLRESTLEGHHTKVVQLGPRYGSILFIVSEVMFLFAFFRASSHSSLAPTVDIGGILPPLGIWVLDPWEIPFLNTPILLSSGVVVTWAHHAILAGKEKRAVYALIATVSLALVFTGFQGMEYYQAPFTISDSIYSSTFFLATGFHGFHVIIGTLFLIICGIRQYLGHLTKEHHVGFEAAAWYWHFVDMFRLFLFVSIYWWGGI
;
A
#
# COMPACT_ATOMS: atom_id res chain seq x y z
N MET A 1 -13.76 18.45 19.33
CA MET A 1 -13.64 17.06 18.80
C MET A 1 -13.88 15.96 19.84
N SER A 2 -13.72 16.24 21.15
CA SER A 2 -13.87 15.29 22.26
C SER A 2 -15.32 14.84 22.52
N GLU A 3 -16.28 15.76 22.51
CA GLU A 3 -17.68 15.47 22.86
C GLU A 3 -18.40 14.55 21.84
N LYS A 4 -18.29 14.84 20.54
CA LYS A 4 -18.76 13.96 19.45
C LYS A 4 -18.07 12.58 19.44
N ARG A 5 -16.90 12.44 20.08
CA ARG A 5 -16.20 11.15 20.25
C ARG A 5 -16.83 10.35 21.39
N ASN A 6 -17.10 10.98 22.54
CA ASN A 6 -17.78 10.36 23.68
C ASN A 6 -19.19 9.85 23.33
N ILE A 7 -19.97 10.62 22.56
CA ILE A 7 -21.31 10.22 22.11
C ILE A 7 -21.25 8.98 21.20
N ARG A 8 -20.27 8.92 20.29
CA ARG A 8 -20.08 7.76 19.39
C ARG A 8 -19.57 6.52 20.12
N ASP A 9 -18.70 6.67 21.11
CA ASP A 9 -18.22 5.55 21.93
C ASP A 9 -19.36 4.99 22.79
N LYS A 10 -20.17 5.87 23.40
CA LYS A 10 -21.37 5.49 24.17
C LYS A 10 -22.36 4.69 23.30
N LYS A 11 -22.71 5.19 22.10
CA LYS A 11 -23.59 4.46 21.15
C LYS A 11 -23.04 3.08 20.76
N ARG A 12 -21.72 2.93 20.63
CA ARG A 12 -21.07 1.65 20.28
C ARG A 12 -21.05 0.67 21.45
N ARG A 13 -20.82 1.14 22.68
CA ARG A 13 -20.90 0.31 23.90
C ARG A 13 -22.32 -0.20 24.12
N LEU A 14 -23.33 0.65 23.88
CA LEU A 14 -24.74 0.26 23.93
C LEU A 14 -25.09 -0.77 22.84
N LEU A 15 -24.60 -0.58 21.61
CA LEU A 15 -24.76 -1.56 20.54
C LEU A 15 -24.05 -2.89 20.89
N ALA A 16 -22.87 -2.82 21.50
CA ALA A 16 -22.15 -4.01 21.93
C ALA A 16 -22.90 -4.77 23.02
N ALA A 17 -23.42 -4.07 24.03
CA ALA A 17 -24.28 -4.63 25.08
C ALA A 17 -25.55 -5.28 24.48
N LYS A 18 -26.24 -4.60 23.55
CA LYS A 18 -27.47 -5.09 22.88
C LYS A 18 -27.29 -6.46 22.23
N TYR A 19 -26.14 -6.73 21.61
CA TYR A 19 -25.89 -7.98 20.89
C TYR A 19 -24.95 -8.95 21.63
N GLU A 20 -24.48 -8.61 22.82
CA GLU A 20 -23.50 -9.41 23.56
C GLU A 20 -24.08 -10.76 23.96
N LEU A 21 -25.27 -10.77 24.54
CA LEU A 21 -25.92 -11.99 25.02
C LEU A 21 -26.20 -12.96 23.86
N ARG A 22 -26.77 -12.44 22.75
CA ARG A 22 -27.01 -13.23 21.51
C ARG A 22 -25.70 -13.79 20.95
N ARG A 23 -24.60 -13.01 20.98
CA ARG A 23 -23.29 -13.44 20.47
C ARG A 23 -22.63 -14.50 21.35
N LYS A 24 -22.75 -14.39 22.69
CA LYS A 24 -22.25 -15.40 23.64
C LYS A 24 -23.04 -16.71 23.50
N LEU A 25 -24.36 -16.61 23.39
CA LEU A 25 -25.28 -17.73 23.20
C LEU A 25 -25.00 -18.48 21.90
N TYR A 26 -24.90 -17.80 20.74
CA TYR A 26 -24.54 -18.46 19.48
C TYR A 26 -23.15 -19.08 19.51
N LYS A 27 -22.18 -18.45 20.17
CA LYS A 27 -20.83 -19.04 20.32
C LYS A 27 -20.82 -20.28 21.21
N ALA A 28 -21.65 -20.32 22.26
CA ALA A 28 -21.79 -21.48 23.13
C ALA A 28 -22.40 -22.65 22.35
N PHE A 29 -23.52 -22.43 21.65
CA PHE A 29 -24.16 -23.47 20.84
C PHE A 29 -23.32 -23.94 19.64
N CYS A 30 -22.50 -23.08 19.05
CA CYS A 30 -21.55 -23.50 18.00
C CYS A 30 -20.40 -24.40 18.52
N LYS A 31 -20.14 -24.38 19.83
CA LYS A 31 -19.10 -25.20 20.49
C LYS A 31 -19.65 -26.47 21.13
N ASP A 32 -20.96 -26.56 21.29
CA ASP A 32 -21.63 -27.73 21.83
C ASP A 32 -21.42 -28.95 20.91
N SER A 33 -20.98 -30.07 21.47
CA SER A 33 -20.77 -31.33 20.75
C SER A 33 -22.07 -32.09 20.52
N ASP A 34 -23.09 -31.82 21.34
CA ASP A 34 -24.33 -32.59 21.39
C ASP A 34 -25.34 -32.09 20.34
N LEU A 35 -25.08 -30.91 19.76
CA LEU A 35 -25.88 -30.34 18.68
C LEU A 35 -25.48 -30.91 17.29
N PRO A 36 -26.46 -31.28 16.44
CA PRO A 36 -26.21 -31.70 15.05
C PRO A 36 -25.39 -30.66 14.26
N SER A 37 -24.52 -31.13 13.36
CA SER A 37 -23.60 -30.28 12.58
C SER A 37 -24.32 -29.19 11.76
N ASP A 38 -25.43 -29.52 11.10
CA ASP A 38 -26.21 -28.58 10.29
C ASP A 38 -26.77 -27.40 11.12
N MET A 39 -27.19 -27.65 12.36
CA MET A 39 -27.63 -26.56 13.26
C MET A 39 -26.48 -25.67 13.69
N ARG A 40 -25.30 -26.24 13.94
CA ARG A 40 -24.09 -25.45 14.26
C ARG A 40 -23.69 -24.56 13.09
N ASP A 41 -23.84 -25.02 11.86
CA ASP A 41 -23.57 -24.23 10.66
C ASP A 41 -24.57 -23.09 10.45
N LYS A 42 -25.86 -23.33 10.70
CA LYS A 42 -26.90 -22.28 10.70
C LYS A 42 -26.67 -21.24 11.79
N LEU A 43 -26.20 -21.65 12.97
CA LEU A 43 -25.84 -20.72 14.06
C LEU A 43 -24.55 -19.95 13.75
N ARG A 44 -23.57 -20.56 13.07
CA ARG A 44 -22.40 -19.85 12.51
C ARG A 44 -22.84 -18.79 11.49
N TYR A 45 -23.80 -19.12 10.63
CA TYR A 45 -24.37 -18.17 9.68
C TYR A 45 -25.05 -16.99 10.41
N LYS A 46 -25.91 -17.26 11.39
CA LYS A 46 -26.56 -16.21 12.21
C LYS A 46 -25.54 -15.36 12.99
N LEU A 47 -24.48 -15.97 13.52
CA LEU A 47 -23.37 -15.28 14.17
C LEU A 47 -22.61 -14.35 13.21
N SER A 48 -22.49 -14.74 11.93
CA SER A 48 -21.85 -13.93 10.89
C SER A 48 -22.69 -12.71 10.46
N LYS A 49 -24.02 -12.81 10.59
CA LYS A 49 -24.97 -11.71 10.31
C LYS A 49 -25.04 -10.66 11.42
N LEU A 50 -24.58 -10.96 12.64
CA LEU A 50 -24.57 -9.98 13.74
C LEU A 50 -23.62 -8.80 13.44
N PRO A 51 -24.00 -7.55 13.80
CA PRO A 51 -23.22 -6.36 13.50
C PRO A 51 -21.76 -6.49 13.94
N ARG A 52 -20.81 -6.32 13.03
CA ARG A 52 -19.39 -6.58 13.32
C ARG A 52 -18.79 -5.59 14.33
N ASN A 53 -19.44 -4.45 14.58
CA ASN A 53 -19.02 -3.42 15.52
C ASN A 53 -19.68 -3.55 16.91
N SER A 54 -20.48 -4.59 17.13
CA SER A 54 -21.13 -4.87 18.42
C SER A 54 -20.35 -5.84 19.31
N SER A 55 -19.05 -6.06 19.06
CA SER A 55 -18.23 -6.93 19.92
C SER A 55 -17.35 -6.12 20.87
N PHE A 56 -17.39 -6.45 22.16
CA PHE A 56 -16.57 -5.78 23.17
C PHE A 56 -15.06 -5.87 22.91
N ALA A 57 -14.58 -7.00 22.36
CA ALA A 57 -13.19 -7.13 21.93
C ALA A 57 -12.77 -6.05 20.90
N ARG A 58 -13.68 -5.65 20.01
CA ARG A 58 -13.44 -4.57 19.05
C ARG A 58 -13.63 -3.19 19.66
N VAL A 59 -14.46 -3.04 20.68
CA VAL A 59 -14.55 -1.78 21.43
C VAL A 59 -13.25 -1.52 22.19
N ARG A 60 -12.66 -2.55 22.80
CA ARG A 60 -11.40 -2.47 23.54
C ARG A 60 -10.18 -2.15 22.65
N ASN A 61 -10.04 -2.86 21.53
CA ASN A 61 -8.83 -2.81 20.70
C ASN A 61 -8.88 -1.70 19.61
N GLN A 62 -9.39 -0.51 19.94
CA GLN A 62 -9.56 0.60 19.01
C GLN A 62 -8.43 1.63 19.04
N CYS A 63 -8.12 2.17 17.86
CA CYS A 63 -7.25 3.31 17.69
C CYS A 63 -7.94 4.58 18.21
N ILE A 64 -7.30 5.31 19.12
CA ILE A 64 -7.83 6.56 19.69
C ILE A 64 -8.07 7.60 18.60
N SER A 65 -7.17 7.70 17.63
CA SER A 65 -7.27 8.70 16.55
C SER A 65 -8.39 8.37 15.55
N THR A 66 -8.47 7.13 15.06
CA THR A 66 -9.41 6.75 13.97
C THR A 66 -10.67 6.02 14.42
N GLY A 67 -10.73 5.54 15.67
CA GLY A 67 -11.83 4.72 16.17
C GLY A 67 -12.00 3.38 15.43
N ARG A 68 -10.94 2.89 14.76
CA ARG A 68 -10.93 1.61 14.04
C ARG A 68 -10.22 0.53 14.87
N PRO A 69 -10.73 -0.72 14.91
CA PRO A 69 -10.21 -1.78 15.80
C PRO A 69 -9.07 -2.62 15.21
N ARG A 70 -8.47 -2.23 14.07
CA ARG A 70 -7.48 -3.05 13.38
C ARG A 70 -6.06 -2.57 13.69
N SER A 71 -5.18 -3.55 13.96
CA SER A 71 -3.72 -3.37 14.04
C SER A 71 -3.31 -2.17 14.91
N VAL A 72 -3.86 -2.12 16.12
CA VAL A 72 -3.59 -1.08 17.11
C VAL A 72 -2.39 -1.50 17.95
N TYR A 73 -1.39 -0.63 18.10
CA TYR A 73 -0.34 -0.84 19.09
C TYR A 73 -0.94 -0.67 20.47
N GLU A 74 -0.85 -1.70 21.31
CA GLU A 74 -1.54 -1.74 22.60
C GLU A 74 -1.04 -0.64 23.54
N PHE A 75 0.26 -0.36 23.53
CA PHE A 75 0.91 0.68 24.34
C PHE A 75 0.43 2.10 23.99
N PHE A 76 0.42 2.47 22.70
CA PHE A 76 0.04 3.83 22.26
C PHE A 76 -1.45 3.96 21.93
N ARG A 77 -2.19 2.85 21.89
CA ARG A 77 -3.59 2.75 21.41
C ARG A 77 -3.85 3.49 20.10
N ILE A 78 -2.88 3.48 19.17
CA ILE A 78 -2.98 4.06 17.82
C ILE A 78 -2.83 2.95 16.78
N SER A 79 -3.55 3.05 15.65
CA SER A 79 -3.47 2.08 14.56
C SER A 79 -2.17 2.24 13.79
N ARG A 80 -1.60 1.12 13.32
CA ARG A 80 -0.41 1.09 12.44
C ARG A 80 -0.53 2.01 11.23
N ILE A 81 -1.75 2.20 10.71
CA ILE A 81 -2.02 3.10 9.58
C ILE A 81 -1.79 4.56 9.97
N VAL A 82 -2.32 5.00 11.11
CA VAL A 82 -2.12 6.38 11.59
C VAL A 82 -0.67 6.61 11.96
N PHE A 83 -0.05 5.62 12.61
CA PHE A 83 1.37 5.67 12.94
C PHE A 83 2.25 5.80 11.69
N ARG A 84 1.97 5.01 10.64
CA ARG A 84 2.66 5.12 9.34
C ARG A 84 2.39 6.47 8.70
N VAL A 85 1.14 6.93 8.62
CA VAL A 85 0.82 8.24 8.02
C VAL A 85 1.54 9.37 8.75
N PHE A 86 1.64 9.33 10.08
CA PHE A 86 2.36 10.33 10.86
C PHE A 86 3.87 10.32 10.56
N PHE A 87 4.48 9.14 10.57
CA PHE A 87 5.90 8.98 10.23
C PHE A 87 6.20 9.36 8.77
N PHE A 88 5.32 8.99 7.84
CA PHE A 88 5.45 9.35 6.43
C PHE A 88 5.19 10.84 6.18
N SER A 89 4.30 11.50 6.93
CA SER A 89 4.14 12.95 6.83
C SER A 89 5.39 13.69 7.30
N ILE A 90 6.07 13.18 8.34
CA ILE A 90 7.37 13.71 8.76
C ILE A 90 8.43 13.47 7.67
N LEU A 91 8.49 12.26 7.10
CA LEU A 91 9.43 11.91 6.02
C LEU A 91 9.16 12.70 4.73
N LEU A 92 7.90 12.91 4.34
CA LEU A 92 7.48 13.73 3.20
C LEU A 92 7.74 15.21 3.45
N CYS A 93 7.61 15.69 4.69
CA CYS A 93 8.00 17.04 5.08
C CYS A 93 9.52 17.21 4.89
N MET A 94 10.32 16.23 5.34
CA MET A 94 11.78 16.22 5.12
C MET A 94 12.14 16.19 3.62
N LEU A 95 11.46 15.38 2.81
CA LEU A 95 11.72 15.25 1.37
C LEU A 95 11.24 16.47 0.56
N LYS A 96 10.07 17.04 0.89
CA LYS A 96 9.60 18.29 0.27
C LYS A 96 10.51 19.46 0.62
N ASN A 97 10.89 19.59 1.89
CA ASN A 97 11.76 20.68 2.32
C ASN A 97 13.19 20.50 1.78
N GLY A 98 13.65 19.27 1.53
CA GLY A 98 14.90 19.00 0.81
C GLY A 98 14.90 19.44 -0.66
N MET A 99 13.74 19.47 -1.34
CA MET A 99 13.62 19.97 -2.73
C MET A 99 13.52 21.50 -2.83
N TYR A 100 13.04 22.18 -1.78
CA TYR A 100 13.01 23.65 -1.74
C TYR A 100 14.30 24.29 -1.20
N SER A 101 15.17 23.51 -0.53
CA SER A 101 16.40 23.99 0.11
C SER A 101 17.60 24.16 -0.83
N LEU A 102 17.37 24.49 -2.11
CA LEU A 102 18.41 24.97 -3.02
C LEU A 102 18.37 26.51 -3.21
N VAL A 103 17.45 27.20 -2.52
CA VAL A 103 17.39 28.66 -2.44
C VAL A 103 16.97 29.09 -1.03
N SER A 104 17.91 29.74 -0.32
CA SER A 104 17.80 30.54 0.93
C SER A 104 17.36 29.90 2.27
N ASP A 105 18.28 30.04 3.23
CA ASP A 105 18.21 30.17 4.70
C ASP A 105 17.43 29.16 5.55
N PHE A 106 18.22 28.43 6.35
CA PHE A 106 17.82 27.58 7.48
C PHE A 106 17.39 28.45 8.66
N ASP A 107 16.14 28.32 9.12
CA ASP A 107 15.68 28.95 10.36
C ASP A 107 15.14 27.89 11.35
N LEU A 108 15.75 27.85 12.54
CA LEU A 108 15.59 26.82 13.57
C LEU A 108 14.21 26.88 14.28
N ASP A 109 13.50 28.00 14.14
CA ASP A 109 12.23 28.29 14.81
C ASP A 109 11.04 27.46 14.29
N THR A 110 11.12 26.98 13.03
CA THR A 110 10.06 26.15 12.43
C THR A 110 10.02 24.73 13.03
N ILE A 111 11.15 24.24 13.55
CA ILE A 111 11.24 22.92 14.22
C ILE A 111 10.69 23.01 15.65
N LEU A 112 10.90 24.12 16.35
CA LEU A 112 10.35 24.33 17.70
C LEU A 112 8.83 24.55 17.71
N ALA A 113 8.27 25.22 16.71
CA ALA A 113 6.81 25.42 16.62
C ALA A 113 6.00 24.11 16.45
N GLY A 114 6.62 23.04 15.94
CA GLY A 114 6.01 21.71 15.80
C GLY A 114 5.97 20.87 17.08
N LEU A 115 6.72 21.25 18.12
CA LEU A 115 6.84 20.51 19.39
C LEU A 115 5.84 20.99 20.47
N ILE A 116 5.23 22.16 20.28
CA ILE A 116 4.30 22.78 21.25
C ILE A 116 3.01 21.97 21.51
N PRO A 117 2.46 21.12 20.61
CA PRO A 117 1.26 20.35 20.93
C PRO A 117 1.47 19.18 21.91
N PHE A 118 2.73 18.84 22.27
CA PHE A 118 3.02 17.64 23.06
C PHE A 118 3.10 17.89 24.58
N ALA A 119 3.38 19.12 25.02
CA ALA A 119 3.55 19.41 26.44
C ALA A 119 2.23 19.40 27.25
N SER A 120 1.07 19.60 26.62
CA SER A 120 -0.23 19.65 27.33
C SER A 120 -0.96 18.31 27.44
N CYS A 121 -0.32 17.19 27.04
CA CYS A 121 -0.97 15.87 27.00
C CYS A 121 -0.33 14.85 27.97
N MET A 122 0.67 15.27 28.77
CA MET A 122 1.43 14.41 29.68
C MET A 122 1.22 14.71 31.17
N ASP A 123 0.05 15.23 31.58
CA ASP A 123 -0.37 15.13 32.98
C ASP A 123 -1.21 13.86 33.17
N MET A 124 -0.52 12.80 33.61
CA MET A 124 -1.11 11.63 34.23
C MET A 124 -0.83 11.75 35.72
N ASP A 125 -1.78 12.27 36.49
CA ASP A 125 -1.83 12.06 37.94
C ASP A 125 -3.17 11.43 38.35
N ASP A 126 -2.98 10.31 39.04
CA ASP A 126 -3.76 9.68 40.09
C ASP A 126 -5.19 9.16 39.92
N VAL A 127 -5.24 7.86 40.19
CA VAL A 127 -6.34 7.06 40.70
C VAL A 127 -6.82 7.66 42.02
N GLY A 128 -8.10 8.04 42.10
CA GLY A 128 -8.76 8.44 43.33
C GLY A 128 -10.23 8.05 43.33
N ALA A 129 -10.58 7.03 44.09
CA ALA A 129 -11.95 6.70 44.43
C ALA A 129 -12.58 7.82 45.27
N SER A 130 -13.81 8.26 44.96
CA SER A 130 -14.78 8.71 45.99
C SER A 130 -16.16 9.07 45.43
N SER A 131 -17.16 8.58 46.18
CA SER A 131 -18.49 9.13 46.48
C SER A 131 -19.49 9.53 45.38
N GLN A 132 -20.64 8.84 45.46
CA GLN A 132 -21.96 9.21 44.97
C GLN A 132 -22.35 10.67 45.33
N SER A 133 -23.13 11.31 44.45
CA SER A 133 -24.25 12.13 44.91
C SER A 133 -25.42 12.06 43.92
N SER A 134 -26.59 11.88 44.51
CA SER A 134 -27.90 11.66 43.93
C SER A 134 -28.57 12.96 43.48
N VAL A 135 -29.10 13.02 42.26
CA VAL A 135 -30.20 13.94 41.92
C VAL A 135 -31.18 13.21 41.00
N ASN A 136 -32.37 12.93 41.53
CA ASN A 136 -33.56 12.52 40.77
C ASN A 136 -34.21 13.76 40.14
N PRO A 137 -34.76 13.64 38.92
CA PRO A 137 -36.04 14.29 38.65
C PRO A 137 -37.08 13.32 38.06
N THR A 138 -38.23 13.37 38.71
CA THR A 138 -39.58 12.83 38.41
C THR A 138 -39.93 12.58 36.93
N GLU A 139 -40.47 11.39 36.65
CA GLU A 139 -41.17 11.00 35.40
C GLU A 139 -42.55 11.69 35.27
N PRO A 140 -42.95 12.15 34.07
CA PRO A 140 -44.35 12.41 33.74
C PRO A 140 -45.08 11.12 33.32
N PRO A 141 -46.42 11.05 33.41
CA PRO A 141 -47.15 9.79 33.32
C PRO A 141 -47.12 9.21 31.89
N ALA A 142 -46.98 7.89 31.80
CA ALA A 142 -46.96 7.16 30.54
C ALA A 142 -48.31 7.28 29.80
N PRO A 143 -48.34 7.54 28.48
CA PRO A 143 -49.57 7.47 27.70
C PRO A 143 -49.98 6.01 27.49
N ASP A 144 -51.26 5.72 27.66
CA ASP A 144 -51.82 4.40 27.42
C ASP A 144 -51.71 4.03 25.93
N LEU A 145 -50.83 3.08 25.63
CA LEU A 145 -50.49 2.59 24.29
C LEU A 145 -51.20 1.27 23.95
N SER A 146 -52.32 0.98 24.61
CA SER A 146 -53.10 -0.25 24.40
C SER A 146 -53.65 -0.43 22.99
N HIS A 147 -53.74 0.63 22.17
CA HIS A 147 -54.35 0.59 20.83
C HIS A 147 -53.39 0.67 19.62
N THR A 148 -52.05 0.71 19.81
CA THR A 148 -51.07 0.80 18.70
C THR A 148 -50.16 -0.41 18.53
N LEU A 149 -50.45 -1.52 19.20
CA LEU A 149 -49.73 -2.78 19.05
C LEU A 149 -50.65 -3.78 18.35
N LEU A 150 -50.16 -4.43 17.29
CA LEU A 150 -50.84 -5.60 16.71
C LEU A 150 -51.08 -6.64 17.82
N ASP A 151 -52.27 -7.22 17.85
CA ASP A 151 -52.64 -8.28 18.80
C ASP A 151 -51.58 -9.39 18.82
N ASP A 152 -51.25 -9.85 20.02
CA ASP A 152 -50.15 -10.77 20.26
C ASP A 152 -50.33 -12.08 19.50
N ASN A 153 -51.57 -12.49 19.24
CA ASN A 153 -51.88 -13.69 18.47
C ASN A 153 -51.62 -13.51 16.97
N THR A 154 -51.85 -12.33 16.41
CA THR A 154 -51.60 -12.03 14.99
C THR A 154 -50.11 -12.00 14.69
N ARG A 155 -49.29 -11.42 15.58
CA ARG A 155 -47.82 -11.45 15.46
C ARG A 155 -47.23 -12.85 15.69
N ARG A 156 -47.84 -13.63 16.59
CA ARG A 156 -47.47 -15.04 16.80
C ARG A 156 -47.74 -15.85 15.54
N ALA A 157 -48.90 -15.68 14.91
CA ALA A 157 -49.28 -16.35 13.68
C ALA A 157 -48.34 -15.99 12.50
N GLU A 158 -48.00 -14.71 12.31
CA GLU A 158 -47.02 -14.30 11.29
C GLU A 158 -45.63 -14.89 11.53
N LEU A 159 -45.19 -14.96 12.80
CA LEU A 159 -43.91 -15.55 13.16
C LEU A 159 -43.90 -17.06 13.02
N ASP A 160 -45.01 -17.73 13.32
CA ASP A 160 -45.17 -19.18 13.18
C ASP A 160 -45.27 -19.59 11.70
N GLU A 161 -45.93 -18.78 10.85
CA GLU A 161 -45.93 -18.94 9.39
C GLU A 161 -44.53 -18.77 8.80
N ARG A 162 -43.75 -17.80 9.30
CA ARG A 162 -42.35 -17.56 8.90
C ARG A 162 -41.36 -18.57 9.49
N ALA A 163 -41.69 -19.17 10.62
CA ALA A 163 -40.88 -20.16 11.35
C ALA A 163 -41.26 -21.61 11.02
N GLY A 164 -42.42 -21.86 10.40
CA GLY A 164 -42.92 -23.19 10.04
C GLY A 164 -41.97 -24.00 9.15
N PHE A 165 -41.09 -23.32 8.42
CA PHE A 165 -40.02 -23.93 7.63
C PHE A 165 -38.72 -24.25 8.41
N HIS A 166 -38.59 -23.81 9.67
CA HIS A 166 -37.32 -23.77 10.40
C HIS A 166 -37.23 -24.64 11.66
N PHE A 167 -38.33 -25.27 12.12
CA PHE A 167 -38.36 -26.02 13.39
C PHE A 167 -39.02 -27.41 13.29
N VAL A 168 -38.78 -28.14 12.20
CA VAL A 168 -39.22 -29.54 12.09
C VAL A 168 -38.45 -30.40 13.12
N GLY A 169 -39.16 -31.08 14.03
CA GLY A 169 -38.57 -32.04 15.00
C GLY A 169 -38.50 -31.59 16.48
N LEU A 170 -39.00 -30.40 16.84
CA LEU A 170 -39.12 -29.96 18.24
C LEU A 170 -40.54 -30.21 18.78
N SER A 171 -40.67 -30.61 20.05
CA SER A 171 -41.98 -30.71 20.72
C SER A 171 -42.63 -29.33 20.82
N GLU A 172 -43.95 -29.24 20.58
CA GLU A 172 -44.70 -27.97 20.51
C GLU A 172 -44.48 -27.07 21.73
N GLU A 173 -44.40 -27.64 22.94
CA GLU A 173 -44.13 -26.87 24.17
C GLU A 173 -42.78 -26.13 24.17
N LYS A 174 -41.76 -26.66 23.49
CA LYS A 174 -40.43 -26.04 23.39
C LYS A 174 -40.38 -24.97 22.30
N LYS A 175 -41.12 -25.16 21.20
CA LYS A 175 -41.28 -24.13 20.17
C LYS A 175 -41.96 -22.91 20.75
N ASP A 176 -43.02 -23.13 21.53
CA ASP A 176 -43.78 -22.05 22.15
C ASP A 176 -42.93 -21.20 23.09
N LYS A 177 -42.10 -21.82 23.94
CA LYS A 177 -41.19 -21.10 24.86
C LYS A 177 -40.13 -20.27 24.12
N VAL A 178 -39.59 -20.78 23.02
CA VAL A 178 -38.59 -20.07 22.21
C VAL A 178 -39.22 -18.91 21.45
N LEU A 179 -40.41 -19.10 20.90
CA LEU A 179 -41.16 -18.06 20.20
C LEU A 179 -41.57 -16.94 21.16
N LEU A 180 -42.07 -17.29 22.36
CA LEU A 180 -42.41 -16.33 23.42
C LEU A 180 -41.21 -15.51 23.87
N ALA A 181 -40.07 -16.16 24.11
CA ALA A 181 -38.84 -15.47 24.52
C ALA A 181 -38.34 -14.52 23.43
N GLN A 182 -38.46 -14.91 22.16
CA GLN A 182 -38.03 -14.08 21.04
C GLN A 182 -38.95 -12.86 20.83
N VAL A 183 -40.27 -13.05 20.95
CA VAL A 183 -41.26 -11.97 20.89
C VAL A 183 -41.08 -10.99 22.05
N GLN A 184 -40.85 -11.48 23.28
CA GLN A 184 -40.62 -10.62 24.45
C GLN A 184 -39.36 -9.76 24.31
N VAL A 185 -38.28 -10.31 23.76
CA VAL A 185 -37.03 -9.59 23.53
C VAL A 185 -37.19 -8.54 22.42
N GLU A 186 -37.90 -8.86 21.34
CA GLU A 186 -38.16 -7.89 20.26
C GLU A 186 -39.08 -6.76 20.73
N ARG A 187 -40.09 -7.07 21.56
CA ARG A 187 -40.99 -6.08 22.18
C ARG A 187 -40.27 -5.16 23.17
N ALA A 188 -39.34 -5.69 23.97
CA ALA A 188 -38.52 -4.89 24.89
C ALA A 188 -37.59 -3.93 24.14
N ILE A 189 -37.05 -4.37 23.00
CA ILE A 189 -36.20 -3.54 22.13
C ILE A 189 -37.03 -2.47 21.40
N GLU A 190 -38.23 -2.81 20.92
CA GLU A 190 -39.12 -1.88 20.23
C GLU A 190 -39.65 -0.79 21.19
N LYS A 191 -40.07 -1.16 22.41
CA LYS A 191 -40.47 -0.21 23.47
C LYS A 191 -39.33 0.72 23.89
N ALA A 192 -38.11 0.20 24.05
CA ALA A 192 -36.94 1.02 24.39
C ALA A 192 -36.50 1.97 23.27
N LEU A 193 -36.80 1.65 22.02
CA LEU A 193 -36.47 2.51 20.88
C LEU A 193 -37.54 3.58 20.62
N LEU A 194 -38.80 3.29 20.94
CA LEU A 194 -39.91 4.25 20.88
C LEU A 194 -39.88 5.23 22.06
N SER A 195 -39.48 4.81 23.27
CA SER A 195 -39.27 5.71 24.42
C SER A 195 -38.17 6.75 24.19
N ASP A 196 -37.23 6.44 23.30
CA ASP A 196 -36.10 7.31 22.91
C ASP A 196 -36.37 8.12 21.62
N GLY A 197 -37.59 8.07 21.07
CA GLY A 197 -38.06 8.96 19.99
C GLY A 197 -37.69 8.54 18.54
N TYR A 198 -37.37 7.27 18.29
CA TYR A 198 -36.94 6.80 16.96
C TYR A 198 -38.10 6.33 16.06
N SER A 199 -38.14 6.76 14.79
CA SER A 199 -39.17 6.37 13.81
C SER A 199 -38.78 5.11 13.01
N ARG A 200 -39.79 4.37 12.56
CA ARG A 200 -39.68 3.02 11.96
C ARG A 200 -39.03 3.01 10.57
N ASP A 201 -39.03 4.13 9.85
CA ASP A 201 -38.62 4.20 8.44
C ASP A 201 -37.09 4.31 8.24
N GLU A 202 -36.34 4.78 9.23
CA GLU A 202 -34.87 4.94 9.12
C GLU A 202 -34.08 3.62 9.12
N LEU A 203 -34.74 2.51 9.46
CA LEU A 203 -34.10 1.20 9.65
C LEU A 203 -33.87 0.39 8.36
N SER A 204 -34.34 0.87 7.19
CA SER A 204 -34.28 0.11 5.91
C SER A 204 -33.08 0.43 4.99
N GLN A 205 -32.13 1.30 5.36
CA GLN A 205 -31.01 1.73 4.48
C GLN A 205 -29.95 0.63 4.20
N GLU A 206 -30.18 -0.16 3.15
CA GLU A 206 -29.29 -1.18 2.58
C GLU A 206 -28.16 -0.58 1.69
N SER A 207 -28.37 0.62 1.15
CA SER A 207 -27.51 1.27 0.13
C SER A 207 -26.12 1.73 0.63
N LYS A 208 -25.90 1.87 1.94
CA LYS A 208 -24.60 2.30 2.51
C LYS A 208 -23.55 1.18 2.61
N ARG A 209 -23.89 -0.07 2.22
CA ARG A 209 -22.99 -1.24 2.37
C ARG A 209 -21.96 -1.40 1.24
N ASP A 210 -22.25 -0.92 0.03
CA ASP A 210 -21.38 -1.18 -1.13
C ASP A 210 -20.19 -0.23 -1.23
N GLU A 211 -20.31 1.00 -0.73
CA GLU A 211 -19.24 2.00 -0.70
C GLU A 211 -18.09 1.63 0.29
N ILE A 212 -18.37 0.77 1.28
CA ILE A 212 -17.40 0.36 2.31
C ILE A 212 -16.48 -0.78 1.84
N ARG A 213 -16.77 -1.42 0.70
CA ARG A 213 -15.98 -2.53 0.13
C ARG A 213 -14.88 -2.06 -0.85
N GLY A 214 -14.40 -0.81 -0.76
CA GLY A 214 -13.34 -0.25 -1.60
C GLY A 214 -11.92 -0.80 -1.40
N PHE A 215 -11.76 -2.09 -1.09
CA PHE A 215 -10.47 -2.79 -1.16
C PHE A 215 -10.57 -3.85 -2.24
N LEU A 216 -9.62 -3.88 -3.18
CA LEU A 216 -9.59 -4.88 -4.24
C LEU A 216 -9.60 -6.29 -3.65
N PHE A 217 -10.58 -7.09 -4.05
CA PHE A 217 -10.43 -8.53 -4.12
C PHE A 217 -9.91 -8.82 -5.52
N TYR A 218 -8.65 -9.24 -5.60
CA TYR A 218 -8.11 -9.78 -6.85
C TYR A 218 -8.54 -11.25 -6.96
N ASP A 219 -8.84 -11.67 -8.17
CA ASP A 219 -9.00 -13.08 -8.48
C ASP A 219 -7.64 -13.80 -8.34
N PRO A 220 -7.64 -15.10 -7.98
CA PRO A 220 -6.39 -15.85 -7.86
C PRO A 220 -5.64 -15.86 -9.20
N SER A 221 -4.40 -15.38 -9.21
CA SER A 221 -3.53 -15.38 -10.39
C SER A 221 -2.36 -16.36 -10.24
N PRO A 222 -1.94 -17.03 -11.33
CA PRO A 222 -0.82 -17.99 -11.28
C PRO A 222 0.56 -17.31 -11.38
N TRP A 223 0.61 -16.00 -11.61
CA TRP A 223 1.86 -15.28 -11.88
C TRP A 223 2.87 -15.29 -10.73
N PRO A 224 2.46 -15.22 -9.44
CA PRO A 224 3.41 -15.32 -8.33
C PRO A 224 4.16 -16.66 -8.31
N ILE A 225 3.47 -17.78 -8.51
CA ILE A 225 4.09 -19.11 -8.53
C ILE A 225 4.96 -19.29 -9.79
N SER A 226 4.45 -18.86 -10.96
CA SER A 226 5.23 -18.87 -12.21
C SER A 226 6.52 -18.07 -12.08
N GLY A 227 6.45 -16.85 -11.53
CA GLY A 227 7.61 -15.99 -11.35
C GLY A 227 8.62 -16.58 -10.38
N SER A 228 8.15 -17.19 -9.28
CA SER A 228 9.02 -17.87 -8.32
C SER A 228 9.75 -19.07 -8.93
N LEU A 229 9.07 -19.84 -9.78
CA LEU A 229 9.68 -20.98 -10.48
C LEU A 229 10.70 -20.50 -11.53
N GLY A 230 10.41 -19.40 -12.23
CA GLY A 230 11.36 -18.73 -13.12
C GLY A 230 12.62 -18.27 -12.39
N ALA A 231 12.47 -17.59 -11.25
CA ALA A 231 13.58 -17.14 -10.43
C ALA A 231 14.45 -18.31 -9.92
N LEU A 232 13.82 -19.40 -9.50
CA LEU A 232 14.53 -20.63 -9.12
C LEU A 232 15.31 -21.21 -10.30
N ALA A 233 14.66 -21.34 -11.46
CA ALA A 233 15.29 -21.87 -12.67
C ALA A 233 16.50 -21.02 -13.09
N THR A 234 16.38 -19.69 -13.11
CA THR A 234 17.48 -18.77 -13.43
C THR A 234 18.63 -18.88 -12.41
N THR A 235 18.33 -19.03 -11.12
CA THR A 235 19.37 -19.14 -10.07
C THR A 235 20.15 -20.44 -10.19
N VAL A 236 19.45 -21.58 -10.32
CA VAL A 236 20.07 -22.90 -10.50
C VAL A 236 20.88 -22.93 -11.79
N ALA A 237 20.31 -22.41 -12.88
CA ALA A 237 21.00 -22.35 -14.16
C ALA A 237 22.21 -21.42 -14.15
N GLY A 238 22.15 -20.30 -13.44
CA GLY A 238 23.28 -19.39 -13.25
C GLY A 238 24.43 -20.08 -12.54
N MET A 239 24.15 -20.85 -11.48
CA MET A 239 25.16 -21.69 -10.82
C MET A 239 25.74 -22.73 -11.78
N MET A 240 24.90 -23.44 -12.52
CA MET A 240 25.35 -24.42 -13.51
C MET A 240 26.24 -23.79 -14.60
N TYR A 241 25.87 -22.61 -15.08
CA TYR A 241 26.62 -21.86 -16.08
C TYR A 241 28.00 -21.42 -15.56
N MET A 242 28.06 -20.84 -14.35
CA MET A 242 29.32 -20.39 -13.74
C MET A 242 30.30 -21.53 -13.41
N HIS A 243 29.79 -22.75 -13.20
CA HIS A 243 30.61 -23.95 -12.94
C HIS A 243 30.79 -24.87 -14.16
N SER A 244 30.47 -24.39 -15.37
CA SER A 244 30.68 -25.11 -16.63
C SER A 244 29.96 -26.47 -16.72
N PHE A 245 28.79 -26.61 -16.09
CA PHE A 245 27.95 -27.80 -16.23
C PHE A 245 27.25 -27.84 -17.59
N GLN A 246 27.07 -29.05 -18.13
CA GLN A 246 26.35 -29.25 -19.39
C GLN A 246 24.90 -28.74 -19.28
N GLY A 247 24.46 -27.99 -20.29
CA GLY A 247 23.12 -27.39 -20.32
C GLY A 247 22.91 -26.17 -19.42
N GLY A 248 23.94 -25.68 -18.72
CA GLY A 248 23.82 -24.48 -17.86
C GLY A 248 23.36 -23.24 -18.63
N ALA A 249 23.99 -22.95 -19.78
CA ALA A 249 23.63 -21.79 -20.62
C ALA A 249 22.21 -21.87 -21.19
N THR A 250 21.78 -23.06 -21.64
CA THR A 250 20.43 -23.25 -22.21
C THR A 250 19.36 -23.09 -21.15
N LEU A 251 19.57 -23.66 -19.96
CA LEU A 251 18.65 -23.51 -18.84
C LEU A 251 18.60 -22.05 -18.35
N LEU A 252 19.73 -21.33 -18.39
CA LEU A 252 19.80 -19.93 -17.96
C LEU A 252 18.98 -19.04 -18.90
N ASN A 253 19.17 -19.19 -20.20
CA ASN A 253 18.39 -18.48 -21.21
C ASN A 253 16.90 -18.82 -21.10
N LEU A 254 16.56 -20.10 -20.89
CA LEU A 254 15.17 -20.52 -20.69
C LEU A 254 14.56 -19.89 -19.43
N GLY A 255 15.27 -19.90 -18.30
CA GLY A 255 14.82 -19.28 -17.05
C GLY A 255 14.60 -17.77 -17.21
N LEU A 256 15.53 -17.07 -17.85
CA LEU A 256 15.39 -15.64 -18.15
C LEU A 256 14.18 -15.34 -19.03
N ILE A 257 13.98 -16.11 -20.11
CA ILE A 257 12.79 -15.97 -20.98
C ILE A 257 11.51 -16.23 -20.18
N PHE A 258 11.52 -17.21 -19.27
CA PHE A 258 10.35 -17.56 -18.45
C PHE A 258 9.99 -16.44 -17.44
N ILE A 259 10.99 -15.79 -16.84
CA ILE A 259 10.78 -14.60 -15.99
C ILE A 259 10.20 -13.46 -16.83
N LEU A 260 10.82 -13.15 -17.98
CA LEU A 260 10.36 -12.07 -18.87
C LEU A 260 8.92 -12.32 -19.36
N TYR A 261 8.59 -13.56 -19.70
CA TYR A 261 7.24 -13.96 -20.08
C TYR A 261 6.24 -13.75 -18.92
N THR A 262 6.58 -14.23 -17.72
CA THR A 262 5.72 -14.05 -16.55
C THR A 262 5.50 -12.56 -16.25
N MET A 263 6.56 -11.74 -16.30
CA MET A 263 6.46 -10.30 -16.12
C MET A 263 5.54 -9.68 -17.16
N PHE A 264 5.71 -10.00 -18.45
CA PHE A 264 4.88 -9.48 -19.53
C PHE A 264 3.39 -9.78 -19.32
N VAL A 265 3.06 -11.05 -19.03
CA VAL A 265 1.66 -11.47 -18.85
C VAL A 265 1.06 -10.88 -17.57
N TRP A 266 1.84 -10.78 -16.50
CA TRP A 266 1.39 -10.16 -15.26
C TRP A 266 1.10 -8.66 -15.45
N TRP A 267 2.00 -7.93 -16.12
CA TRP A 267 1.76 -6.52 -16.44
C TRP A 267 0.55 -6.33 -17.36
N ARG A 268 0.34 -7.21 -18.35
CA ARG A 268 -0.86 -7.21 -19.18
C ARG A 268 -2.13 -7.32 -18.34
N ASP A 269 -2.16 -8.21 -17.35
CA ASP A 269 -3.32 -8.41 -16.49
C ASP A 269 -3.58 -7.19 -15.59
N VAL A 270 -2.53 -6.61 -15.01
CA VAL A 270 -2.64 -5.33 -14.27
C VAL A 270 -3.19 -4.21 -15.16
N LEU A 271 -2.78 -4.15 -16.44
CA LEU A 271 -3.30 -3.17 -17.39
C LEU A 271 -4.78 -3.40 -17.72
N ARG A 272 -5.20 -4.67 -17.90
CA ARG A 272 -6.60 -5.05 -18.12
C ARG A 272 -7.48 -4.67 -16.93
N GLU A 273 -7.09 -5.06 -15.72
CA GLU A 273 -7.82 -4.79 -14.48
C GLU A 273 -7.99 -3.28 -14.22
N SER A 274 -6.94 -2.51 -14.53
CA SER A 274 -6.93 -1.06 -14.30
C SER A 274 -7.65 -0.25 -15.38
N THR A 275 -7.55 -0.65 -16.65
CA THR A 275 -8.02 0.14 -17.80
C THR A 275 -9.38 -0.33 -18.29
N LEU A 276 -9.60 -1.65 -18.40
CA LEU A 276 -10.81 -2.24 -18.98
C LEU A 276 -11.86 -2.54 -17.92
N GLU A 277 -11.44 -3.07 -16.76
CA GLU A 277 -12.35 -3.47 -15.68
C GLU A 277 -12.58 -2.36 -14.65
N GLY A 278 -11.73 -1.32 -14.66
CA GLY A 278 -11.92 -0.10 -13.87
C GLY A 278 -11.77 -0.29 -12.36
N HIS A 279 -11.09 -1.34 -11.90
CA HIS A 279 -10.96 -1.66 -10.47
C HIS A 279 -10.10 -0.63 -9.70
N HIS A 280 -9.30 0.18 -10.39
CA HIS A 280 -8.38 1.16 -9.80
C HIS A 280 -9.10 2.44 -9.32
N THR A 281 -9.83 2.34 -8.21
CA THR A 281 -10.38 3.51 -7.50
C THR A 281 -9.29 4.43 -6.94
N LYS A 282 -9.61 5.69 -6.61
CA LYS A 282 -8.63 6.66 -6.07
C LYS A 282 -7.88 6.15 -4.83
N VAL A 283 -8.53 5.35 -3.99
CA VAL A 283 -7.88 4.75 -2.80
C VAL A 283 -6.88 3.66 -3.21
N VAL A 284 -7.22 2.86 -4.23
CA VAL A 284 -6.35 1.81 -4.75
C VAL A 284 -5.13 2.41 -5.44
N GLN A 285 -5.31 3.49 -6.21
CA GLN A 285 -4.22 4.21 -6.89
C GLN A 285 -3.12 4.72 -5.94
N LEU A 286 -3.45 5.00 -4.68
CA LEU A 286 -2.44 5.35 -3.67
C LEU A 286 -1.46 4.20 -3.41
N GLY A 287 -1.93 2.94 -3.48
CA GLY A 287 -1.10 1.75 -3.27
C GLY A 287 0.10 1.67 -4.22
N PRO A 288 -0.11 1.60 -5.55
CA PRO A 288 0.98 1.61 -6.52
C PRO A 288 1.88 2.83 -6.40
N ARG A 289 1.37 4.02 -6.07
CA ARG A 289 2.23 5.20 -5.84
C ARG A 289 3.19 5.00 -4.67
N TYR A 290 2.70 4.56 -3.52
CA TYR A 290 3.56 4.24 -2.37
C TYR A 290 4.50 3.08 -2.68
N GLY A 291 4.04 2.08 -3.44
CA GLY A 291 4.85 0.95 -3.89
C GLY A 291 6.03 1.39 -4.73
N SER A 292 5.79 2.24 -5.75
CA SER A 292 6.84 2.77 -6.61
C SER A 292 7.85 3.61 -5.84
N ILE A 293 7.41 4.44 -4.89
CA ILE A 293 8.34 5.23 -4.06
C ILE A 293 9.23 4.30 -3.21
N LEU A 294 8.64 3.31 -2.54
CA LEU A 294 9.41 2.37 -1.72
C LEU A 294 10.38 1.53 -2.55
N PHE A 295 9.98 1.14 -3.76
CA PHE A 295 10.84 0.45 -4.72
C PHE A 295 12.02 1.34 -5.16
N ILE A 296 11.78 2.60 -5.52
CA ILE A 296 12.87 3.53 -5.86
C ILE A 296 13.82 3.70 -4.67
N VAL A 297 13.30 3.83 -3.46
CA VAL A 297 14.14 3.92 -2.25
C VAL A 297 15.01 2.66 -2.06
N SER A 298 14.50 1.45 -2.35
CA SER A 298 15.34 0.25 -2.31
C SER A 298 16.43 0.27 -3.38
N GLU A 299 16.12 0.73 -4.60
CA GLU A 299 17.12 0.84 -5.67
C GLU A 299 18.20 1.90 -5.37
N VAL A 300 17.82 3.01 -4.73
CA VAL A 300 18.78 4.03 -4.25
C VAL A 300 19.76 3.39 -3.26
N MET A 301 19.26 2.60 -2.29
CA MET A 301 20.11 1.93 -1.31
C MET A 301 20.98 0.83 -1.93
N PHE A 302 20.45 0.09 -2.92
CA PHE A 302 21.20 -0.90 -3.69
C PHE A 302 22.36 -0.25 -4.44
N LEU A 303 22.10 0.81 -5.20
CA LEU A 303 23.15 1.51 -5.94
C LEU A 303 24.15 2.19 -4.99
N PHE A 304 23.70 2.76 -3.88
CA PHE A 304 24.57 3.36 -2.85
C PHE A 304 25.63 2.38 -2.32
N ALA A 305 25.35 1.08 -2.30
CA ALA A 305 26.35 0.08 -1.91
C ALA A 305 27.57 0.07 -2.84
N PHE A 306 27.39 0.29 -4.15
CA PHE A 306 28.49 0.38 -5.11
C PHE A 306 29.29 1.68 -4.95
N PHE A 307 28.62 2.79 -4.65
CA PHE A 307 29.32 4.04 -4.31
C PHE A 307 30.16 3.87 -3.05
N ARG A 308 29.60 3.25 -2.00
CA ARG A 308 30.37 2.91 -0.79
C ARG A 308 31.57 2.04 -1.11
N ALA A 309 31.42 1.03 -1.97
CA ALA A 309 32.51 0.16 -2.38
C ALA A 309 33.61 0.95 -3.11
N SER A 310 33.23 1.76 -4.11
CA SER A 310 34.15 2.62 -4.86
C SER A 310 34.86 3.61 -3.93
N SER A 311 34.13 4.38 -3.11
CA SER A 311 34.71 5.33 -2.14
C SER A 311 35.63 4.67 -1.13
N HIS A 312 35.28 3.48 -0.63
CA HIS A 312 36.15 2.77 0.31
C HIS A 312 37.48 2.36 -0.33
N SER A 313 37.45 1.89 -1.59
CA SER A 313 38.67 1.51 -2.32
C SER A 313 39.52 2.69 -2.79
N SER A 314 38.92 3.87 -2.97
CA SER A 314 39.55 5.05 -3.56
C SER A 314 40.10 6.03 -2.53
N LEU A 315 39.45 6.18 -1.36
CA LEU A 315 39.89 7.10 -0.30
C LEU A 315 41.17 6.65 0.40
N ALA A 316 41.40 5.34 0.49
CA ALA A 316 42.61 4.76 1.07
C ALA A 316 43.08 3.56 0.21
N PRO A 317 43.71 3.82 -0.95
CA PRO A 317 44.20 2.77 -1.84
C PRO A 317 45.16 1.82 -1.12
N THR A 318 45.05 0.52 -1.40
CA THR A 318 45.92 -0.48 -0.77
C THR A 318 47.36 -0.39 -1.30
N VAL A 319 48.31 -0.91 -0.53
CA VAL A 319 49.72 -0.97 -0.95
C VAL A 319 49.91 -1.82 -2.22
N ASP A 320 49.04 -2.81 -2.45
CA ASP A 320 49.10 -3.69 -3.62
C ASP A 320 48.86 -2.96 -4.95
N ILE A 321 48.12 -1.84 -4.93
CA ILE A 321 47.88 -0.98 -6.09
C ILE A 321 48.82 0.25 -6.12
N GLY A 322 49.82 0.28 -5.25
CA GLY A 322 50.80 1.37 -5.16
C GLY A 322 50.39 2.54 -4.28
N GLY A 323 49.32 2.42 -3.49
CA GLY A 323 48.88 3.47 -2.57
C GLY A 323 48.35 4.74 -3.26
N ILE A 324 48.06 4.67 -4.56
CA ILE A 324 47.55 5.76 -5.39
C ILE A 324 46.31 5.31 -6.17
N LEU A 325 45.47 6.27 -6.55
CA LEU A 325 44.33 6.08 -7.44
C LEU A 325 44.44 7.13 -8.57
N PRO A 326 44.13 6.77 -9.83
CA PRO A 326 43.92 5.42 -10.35
C PRO A 326 45.19 4.54 -10.27
N PRO A 327 45.05 3.19 -10.24
CA PRO A 327 46.20 2.29 -10.19
C PRO A 327 47.13 2.46 -11.40
N LEU A 328 48.44 2.32 -11.18
CA LEU A 328 49.44 2.41 -12.23
C LEU A 328 49.14 1.42 -13.37
N GLY A 329 49.11 1.90 -14.61
CA GLY A 329 48.84 1.10 -15.81
C GLY A 329 47.38 1.06 -16.25
N ILE A 330 46.45 1.64 -15.47
CA ILE A 330 45.06 1.83 -15.88
C ILE A 330 44.92 3.20 -16.54
N TRP A 331 44.61 3.20 -17.83
CA TRP A 331 44.31 4.42 -18.59
C TRP A 331 42.85 4.81 -18.36
N VAL A 332 42.60 5.76 -17.47
CA VAL A 332 41.24 6.23 -17.17
C VAL A 332 40.65 6.99 -18.37
N LEU A 333 39.34 6.86 -18.57
CA LEU A 333 38.59 7.59 -19.60
C LEU A 333 38.56 9.09 -19.28
N ASP A 334 38.74 9.92 -20.30
CA ASP A 334 38.59 11.37 -20.15
C ASP A 334 37.12 11.70 -19.80
N PRO A 335 36.85 12.35 -18.64
CA PRO A 335 35.50 12.72 -18.25
C PRO A 335 34.83 13.67 -19.23
N TRP A 336 35.60 14.45 -20.01
CA TRP A 336 35.09 15.53 -20.86
C TRP A 336 34.69 15.09 -22.27
N GLU A 337 34.93 13.83 -22.64
CA GLU A 337 34.55 13.28 -23.94
C GLU A 337 33.15 12.63 -23.89
N ILE A 338 33.06 11.33 -24.12
CA ILE A 338 31.80 10.56 -24.12
C ILE A 338 31.03 10.67 -22.79
N PRO A 339 31.68 10.58 -21.60
CA PRO A 339 30.97 10.68 -20.33
C PRO A 339 30.28 12.04 -20.14
N PHE A 340 30.95 13.13 -20.52
CA PHE A 340 30.37 14.46 -20.50
C PHE A 340 29.24 14.59 -21.52
N LEU A 341 29.39 14.09 -22.75
CA LEU A 341 28.33 14.12 -23.77
C LEU A 341 27.07 13.36 -23.35
N ASN A 342 27.21 12.24 -22.66
CA ASN A 342 26.09 11.43 -22.18
C ASN A 342 25.26 12.12 -21.10
N THR A 343 25.85 13.02 -20.32
CA THR A 343 25.18 13.73 -19.23
C THR A 343 24.06 14.68 -19.70
N PRO A 344 24.28 15.65 -20.61
CA PRO A 344 23.23 16.53 -21.11
C PRO A 344 22.21 15.79 -21.96
N ILE A 345 22.56 14.69 -22.63
CA ILE A 345 21.58 13.83 -23.35
C ILE A 345 20.55 13.31 -22.36
N LEU A 346 21.02 12.75 -21.24
CA LEU A 346 20.14 12.18 -20.23
C LEU A 346 19.35 13.28 -19.49
N LEU A 347 19.99 14.39 -19.11
CA LEU A 347 19.28 15.53 -18.50
C LEU A 347 18.21 16.14 -19.41
N SER A 348 18.52 16.26 -20.70
CA SER A 348 17.54 16.72 -21.70
C SER A 348 16.36 15.77 -21.78
N SER A 349 16.60 14.46 -21.71
CA SER A 349 15.52 13.47 -21.68
C SER A 349 14.59 13.65 -20.48
N GLY A 350 15.11 13.98 -19.28
CA GLY A 350 14.31 14.31 -18.11
C GLY A 350 13.41 15.54 -18.29
N VAL A 351 13.90 16.59 -18.96
CA VAL A 351 13.09 17.76 -19.33
C VAL A 351 11.98 17.36 -20.30
N VAL A 352 12.28 16.51 -21.28
CA VAL A 352 11.30 16.04 -22.28
C VAL A 352 10.23 15.13 -21.64
N VAL A 353 10.57 14.27 -20.66
CA VAL A 353 9.57 13.51 -19.87
C VAL A 353 8.66 14.45 -19.08
N THR A 354 9.23 15.49 -18.48
CA THR A 354 8.45 16.50 -17.76
C THR A 354 7.48 17.22 -18.70
N TRP A 355 7.91 17.52 -19.93
CA TRP A 355 7.04 18.04 -20.97
C TRP A 355 5.92 17.05 -21.34
N ALA A 356 6.23 15.74 -21.45
CA ALA A 356 5.22 14.71 -21.67
C ALA A 356 4.18 14.70 -20.53
N HIS A 357 4.62 14.81 -19.29
CA HIS A 357 3.73 14.85 -18.13
C HIS A 357 2.77 16.04 -18.19
N HIS A 358 3.29 17.24 -18.45
CA HIS A 358 2.46 18.44 -18.60
C HIS A 358 1.52 18.33 -19.80
N ALA A 359 1.92 17.67 -20.88
CA ALA A 359 1.04 17.43 -22.03
C ALA A 359 -0.14 16.51 -21.67
N ILE A 360 0.08 15.46 -20.88
CA ILE A 360 -0.98 14.57 -20.36
C ILE A 360 -1.94 15.35 -19.46
N LEU A 361 -1.41 16.13 -18.51
CA LEU A 361 -2.20 16.96 -17.60
C LEU A 361 -3.00 18.06 -18.34
N ALA A 362 -2.46 18.58 -19.44
CA ALA A 362 -3.15 19.54 -20.30
C ALA A 362 -4.16 18.90 -21.26
N GLY A 363 -4.29 17.56 -21.29
CA GLY A 363 -5.14 16.83 -22.23
C GLY A 363 -4.66 16.87 -23.67
N LYS A 364 -3.40 17.24 -23.92
CA LYS A 364 -2.80 17.33 -25.27
C LYS A 364 -2.14 16.01 -25.65
N GLU A 365 -2.95 14.99 -25.91
CA GLU A 365 -2.52 13.60 -26.13
C GLU A 365 -1.44 13.45 -27.21
N LYS A 366 -1.61 14.10 -28.37
CA LYS A 366 -0.62 14.03 -29.47
C LYS A 366 0.76 14.56 -29.05
N ARG A 367 0.79 15.66 -28.28
CA ARG A 367 2.06 16.24 -27.78
C ARG A 367 2.71 15.33 -26.75
N ALA A 368 1.92 14.63 -25.93
CA ALA A 368 2.43 13.65 -24.98
C ALA A 368 3.12 12.49 -25.69
N VAL A 369 2.53 11.97 -26.78
CA VAL A 369 3.17 10.92 -27.61
C VAL A 369 4.47 11.41 -28.22
N TYR A 370 4.51 12.61 -28.81
CA TYR A 370 5.75 13.16 -29.39
C TYR A 370 6.86 13.34 -28.37
N ALA A 371 6.53 13.84 -27.18
CA ALA A 371 7.48 13.99 -26.09
C ALA A 371 8.01 12.63 -25.59
N LEU A 372 7.14 11.62 -25.46
CA LEU A 372 7.54 10.26 -25.09
C LEU A 372 8.47 9.62 -26.13
N ILE A 373 8.16 9.75 -27.42
CA ILE A 373 9.03 9.26 -28.50
C ILE A 373 10.39 9.95 -28.44
N ALA A 374 10.41 11.29 -28.31
CA ALA A 374 11.66 12.04 -28.21
C ALA A 374 12.52 11.59 -27.01
N THR A 375 11.90 11.37 -25.85
CA THR A 375 12.59 10.84 -24.66
C THR A 375 13.21 9.47 -24.95
N VAL A 376 12.45 8.54 -25.52
CA VAL A 376 12.93 7.20 -25.84
C VAL A 376 14.08 7.27 -26.85
N SER A 377 14.02 8.17 -27.84
CA SER A 377 15.14 8.38 -28.76
C SER A 377 16.41 8.86 -28.05
N LEU A 378 16.31 9.84 -27.14
CA LEU A 378 17.44 10.31 -26.33
C LEU A 378 18.02 9.18 -25.46
N ALA A 379 17.16 8.36 -24.85
CA ALA A 379 17.56 7.20 -24.05
C ALA A 379 18.33 6.13 -24.86
N LEU A 380 17.88 5.85 -26.09
CA LEU A 380 18.55 4.91 -26.98
C LEU A 380 19.90 5.46 -27.44
N VAL A 381 19.99 6.75 -27.72
CA VAL A 381 21.26 7.42 -28.05
C VAL A 381 22.25 7.32 -26.88
N PHE A 382 21.80 7.60 -25.66
CA PHE A 382 22.61 7.41 -24.45
C PHE A 382 23.12 5.96 -24.32
N THR A 383 22.22 4.97 -24.49
CA THR A 383 22.59 3.55 -24.38
C THR A 383 23.60 3.14 -25.46
N GLY A 384 23.46 3.68 -26.68
CA GLY A 384 24.41 3.46 -27.77
C GLY A 384 25.80 4.02 -27.47
N PHE A 385 25.88 5.25 -26.96
CA PHE A 385 27.15 5.84 -26.54
C PHE A 385 27.77 5.11 -25.34
N GLN A 386 26.98 4.67 -24.37
CA GLN A 386 27.48 3.86 -23.26
C GLN A 386 28.05 2.52 -23.74
N GLY A 387 27.42 1.89 -24.73
CA GLY A 387 27.95 0.68 -25.38
C GLY A 387 29.25 0.92 -26.14
N MET A 388 29.35 2.06 -26.84
CA MET A 388 30.59 2.49 -27.51
C MET A 388 31.72 2.71 -26.51
N GLU A 389 31.44 3.37 -25.39
CA GLU A 389 32.39 3.59 -24.29
C GLU A 389 32.93 2.26 -23.75
N TYR A 390 32.06 1.27 -23.51
CA TYR A 390 32.49 -0.05 -23.04
C TYR A 390 33.33 -0.81 -24.08
N TYR A 391 33.04 -0.65 -25.37
CA TYR A 391 33.81 -1.30 -26.42
C TYR A 391 35.19 -0.66 -26.62
N GLN A 392 35.30 0.65 -26.41
CA GLN A 392 36.53 1.42 -26.58
C GLN A 392 37.35 1.56 -25.28
N ALA A 393 36.82 1.11 -24.15
CA ALA A 393 37.49 1.20 -22.85
C ALA A 393 38.87 0.49 -22.89
N PRO A 394 39.96 1.16 -22.48
CA PRO A 394 41.30 0.58 -22.49
C PRO A 394 41.56 -0.37 -21.31
N PHE A 395 40.55 -0.62 -20.46
CA PHE A 395 40.60 -1.51 -19.31
C PHE A 395 39.35 -2.40 -19.25
N THR A 396 39.48 -3.57 -18.62
CA THR A 396 38.42 -4.58 -18.47
C THR A 396 37.99 -4.74 -17.01
N ILE A 397 36.87 -5.42 -16.77
CA ILE A 397 36.33 -5.66 -15.41
C ILE A 397 37.31 -6.41 -14.49
N SER A 398 38.25 -7.17 -15.05
CA SER A 398 39.21 -7.98 -14.30
C SER A 398 40.53 -7.29 -13.95
N ASP A 399 40.77 -6.05 -14.40
CA ASP A 399 42.10 -5.46 -14.31
C ASP A 399 42.46 -4.95 -12.91
N SER A 400 41.53 -4.29 -12.23
CA SER A 400 41.78 -3.69 -10.90
C SER A 400 40.48 -3.44 -10.14
N ILE A 401 40.58 -3.09 -8.86
CA ILE A 401 39.42 -2.67 -8.05
C ILE A 401 38.73 -1.42 -8.63
N TYR A 402 39.49 -0.50 -9.23
CA TYR A 402 38.93 0.64 -9.95
C TYR A 402 38.06 0.16 -11.11
N SER A 403 38.60 -0.72 -11.96
CA SER A 403 37.89 -1.24 -13.13
C SER A 403 36.65 -2.06 -12.75
N SER A 404 36.76 -2.93 -11.73
CA SER A 404 35.61 -3.73 -11.26
C SER A 404 34.50 -2.85 -10.70
N THR A 405 34.82 -1.85 -9.87
CA THR A 405 33.82 -0.94 -9.30
C THR A 405 33.22 -0.01 -10.35
N PHE A 406 34.03 0.44 -11.32
CA PHE A 406 33.57 1.17 -12.50
C PHE A 406 32.51 0.37 -13.27
N PHE A 407 32.84 -0.81 -13.79
CA PHE A 407 31.93 -1.60 -14.64
C PHE A 407 30.69 -2.09 -13.90
N LEU A 408 30.78 -2.41 -12.61
CA LEU A 408 29.61 -2.77 -11.82
C LEU A 408 28.67 -1.58 -11.62
N ALA A 409 29.19 -0.41 -11.23
CA ALA A 409 28.37 0.76 -10.95
C ALA A 409 27.72 1.32 -12.24
N THR A 410 28.52 1.50 -13.30
CA THR A 410 28.02 1.99 -14.60
C THR A 410 27.17 0.94 -15.30
N GLY A 411 27.49 -0.36 -15.16
CA GLY A 411 26.73 -1.47 -15.71
C GLY A 411 25.34 -1.61 -15.10
N PHE A 412 25.22 -1.59 -13.77
CA PHE A 412 23.92 -1.61 -13.12
C PHE A 412 23.10 -0.35 -13.43
N HIS A 413 23.73 0.82 -13.51
CA HIS A 413 23.03 2.02 -13.97
C HIS A 413 22.51 1.86 -15.41
N GLY A 414 23.34 1.37 -16.34
CA GLY A 414 22.93 1.08 -17.72
C GLY A 414 21.77 0.08 -17.79
N PHE A 415 21.78 -0.96 -16.96
CA PHE A 415 20.66 -1.88 -16.83
C PHE A 415 19.37 -1.17 -16.38
N HIS A 416 19.46 -0.24 -15.41
CA HIS A 416 18.32 0.56 -14.98
C HIS A 416 17.82 1.51 -16.08
N VAL A 417 18.72 2.09 -16.88
CA VAL A 417 18.35 2.90 -18.06
C VAL A 417 17.57 2.05 -19.07
N ILE A 418 17.99 0.82 -19.35
CA ILE A 418 17.28 -0.10 -20.25
C ILE A 418 15.87 -0.41 -19.72
N ILE A 419 15.74 -0.75 -18.43
CA ILE A 419 14.43 -0.97 -17.79
C ILE A 419 13.56 0.27 -17.88
N GLY A 420 14.10 1.45 -17.56
CA GLY A 420 13.39 2.72 -17.64
C GLY A 420 12.92 3.04 -19.05
N THR A 421 13.75 2.76 -20.05
CA THR A 421 13.45 2.97 -21.47
C THR A 421 12.31 2.07 -21.92
N LEU A 422 12.36 0.78 -21.56
CA LEU A 422 11.25 -0.15 -21.81
C LEU A 422 9.96 0.32 -21.12
N PHE A 423 10.06 0.80 -19.88
CA PHE A 423 8.90 1.29 -19.15
C PHE A 423 8.27 2.53 -19.82
N LEU A 424 9.10 3.46 -20.32
CA LEU A 424 8.66 4.61 -21.11
C LEU A 424 8.07 4.22 -22.47
N ILE A 425 8.63 3.22 -23.15
CA ILE A 425 8.08 2.67 -24.40
C ILE A 425 6.66 2.14 -24.15
N ILE A 426 6.45 1.35 -23.09
CA ILE A 426 5.11 0.85 -22.73
C ILE A 426 4.17 2.01 -22.40
N CYS A 427 4.62 3.05 -21.70
CA CYS A 427 3.81 4.25 -21.46
C CYS A 427 3.48 5.00 -22.75
N GLY A 428 4.41 5.09 -23.70
CA GLY A 428 4.22 5.67 -25.04
C GLY A 428 3.17 4.92 -25.85
N ILE A 429 3.27 3.60 -25.91
CA ILE A 429 2.27 2.73 -26.56
C ILE A 429 0.89 2.93 -25.91
N ARG A 430 0.83 2.96 -24.58
CA ARG A 430 -0.44 3.19 -23.86
C ARG A 430 -1.03 4.57 -24.09
N GLN A 431 -0.20 5.61 -24.17
CA GLN A 431 -0.64 6.97 -24.50
C GLN A 431 -1.18 7.05 -25.93
N TYR A 432 -0.53 6.38 -26.88
CA TYR A 432 -0.97 6.30 -28.26
C TYR A 432 -2.32 5.58 -28.41
N LEU A 433 -2.53 4.51 -27.63
CA LEU A 433 -3.80 3.78 -27.57
C LEU A 433 -4.89 4.48 -26.73
N GLY A 434 -4.60 5.63 -26.12
CA GLY A 434 -5.57 6.39 -25.31
C GLY A 434 -5.88 5.80 -23.93
N HIS A 435 -5.03 4.91 -23.40
CA HIS A 435 -5.22 4.29 -22.08
C HIS A 435 -4.91 5.22 -20.90
N LEU A 436 -4.21 6.33 -21.14
CA LEU A 436 -3.82 7.29 -20.11
C LEU A 436 -4.71 8.53 -20.19
N THR A 437 -5.31 8.92 -19.07
CA THR A 437 -6.19 10.08 -18.99
C THR A 437 -5.60 11.16 -18.09
N LYS A 438 -6.07 12.41 -18.25
CA LYS A 438 -5.68 13.54 -17.41
C LYS A 438 -5.81 13.27 -15.91
N GLU A 439 -6.78 12.46 -15.49
CA GLU A 439 -7.05 12.18 -14.08
C GLU A 439 -6.50 10.84 -13.59
N HIS A 440 -6.11 9.96 -14.52
CA HIS A 440 -5.68 8.60 -14.22
C HIS A 440 -4.52 8.16 -15.13
N HIS A 441 -3.30 8.35 -14.64
CA HIS A 441 -2.06 8.01 -15.35
C HIS A 441 -0.94 7.56 -14.39
N VAL A 442 -1.28 6.80 -13.34
CA VAL A 442 -0.34 6.33 -12.30
C VAL A 442 0.85 5.56 -12.88
N GLY A 443 0.64 4.78 -13.94
CA GLY A 443 1.73 4.05 -14.61
C GLY A 443 2.78 4.98 -15.24
N PHE A 444 2.33 6.10 -15.81
CA PHE A 444 3.24 7.12 -16.34
C PHE A 444 3.93 7.89 -15.22
N GLU A 445 3.22 8.24 -14.13
CA GLU A 445 3.84 8.86 -12.94
C GLU A 445 4.99 7.98 -12.40
N ALA A 446 4.77 6.66 -12.29
CA ALA A 446 5.78 5.72 -11.85
C ALA A 446 6.99 5.67 -12.81
N ALA A 447 6.75 5.67 -14.12
CA ALA A 447 7.82 5.68 -15.12
C ALA A 447 8.62 7.00 -15.07
N ALA A 448 7.95 8.14 -14.91
CA ALA A 448 8.60 9.44 -14.79
C ALA A 448 9.46 9.55 -13.52
N TRP A 449 8.96 9.08 -12.37
CA TRP A 449 9.76 9.03 -11.14
C TRP A 449 10.98 8.12 -11.28
N TYR A 450 10.81 6.96 -11.91
CA TYR A 450 11.91 6.04 -12.15
C TYR A 450 12.95 6.65 -13.12
N TRP A 451 12.50 7.34 -14.17
CA TRP A 451 13.39 8.01 -15.12
C TRP A 451 14.22 9.12 -14.45
N HIS A 452 13.59 9.98 -13.65
CA HIS A 452 14.33 11.01 -12.89
C HIS A 452 15.29 10.42 -11.86
N PHE A 453 14.97 9.28 -11.26
CA PHE A 453 15.88 8.55 -10.39
C PHE A 453 17.14 8.10 -11.16
N VAL A 454 16.96 7.56 -12.36
CA VAL A 454 18.07 7.15 -13.25
C VAL A 454 18.93 8.37 -13.62
N ASP A 455 18.31 9.49 -14.02
CA ASP A 455 19.02 10.74 -14.34
C ASP A 455 19.88 11.23 -13.16
N MET A 456 19.29 11.27 -11.97
CA MET A 456 19.98 11.72 -10.75
C MET A 456 21.20 10.82 -10.44
N PHE A 457 21.04 9.50 -10.55
CA PHE A 457 22.16 8.58 -10.30
C PHE A 457 23.29 8.72 -11.32
N ARG A 458 22.98 9.04 -12.59
CA ARG A 458 24.02 9.30 -13.60
C ARG A 458 24.92 10.47 -13.21
N LEU A 459 24.35 11.53 -12.62
CA LEU A 459 25.12 12.67 -12.13
C LEU A 459 26.06 12.27 -11.00
N PHE A 460 25.57 11.49 -10.04
CA PHE A 460 26.43 10.96 -8.97
C PHE A 460 27.55 10.08 -9.53
N LEU A 461 27.27 9.20 -10.50
CA LEU A 461 28.30 8.39 -11.16
C LEU A 461 29.32 9.25 -11.91
N PHE A 462 28.86 10.28 -12.64
CA PHE A 462 29.74 11.21 -13.35
C PHE A 462 30.73 11.88 -12.40
N VAL A 463 30.23 12.49 -11.34
CA VAL A 463 31.07 13.25 -10.40
C VAL A 463 32.01 12.33 -9.62
N SER A 464 31.52 11.21 -9.11
CA SER A 464 32.32 10.34 -8.23
C SER A 464 33.30 9.44 -8.98
N ILE A 465 32.88 8.78 -10.05
CA ILE A 465 33.72 7.77 -10.72
C ILE A 465 34.53 8.42 -11.84
N TYR A 466 33.88 9.15 -12.75
CA TYR A 466 34.59 9.73 -13.89
C TYR A 466 35.45 10.91 -13.47
N TRP A 467 34.87 11.88 -12.77
CA TRP A 467 35.61 13.09 -12.43
C TRP A 467 36.55 12.88 -11.23
N TRP A 468 36.03 12.52 -10.05
CA TRP A 468 36.87 12.37 -8.86
C TRP A 468 37.78 11.14 -8.93
N GLY A 469 37.29 10.00 -9.45
CA GLY A 469 38.12 8.79 -9.59
C GLY A 469 39.22 8.88 -10.65
N GLY A 470 39.19 9.88 -11.52
CA GLY A 470 40.21 10.15 -12.53
C GLY A 470 41.23 11.24 -12.14
N ILE A 471 41.07 11.88 -10.98
CA ILE A 471 42.01 12.84 -10.38
C ILE A 471 42.83 12.13 -9.32
#